data_AF-A0A6I7WTP5-F1
#
_entry.id   AF-A0A6I7WTP5-F1
#
_cell.length_a   1.000
_cell.length_b   1.000
_cell.length_c   1.000
_cell.angle_alpha   90.00
_cell.angle_beta   90.00
_cell.angle_gamma   90.00
#
_symmetry.space_group_name_H-M   'P 1'
#
loop_
_entity.id
_entity.type
_entity.pdbx_description
1 polymer ?
#
loop_
_entity_poly.entity_id
_entity_poly.type
_entity_poly.pdbx_seq_one_letter_code
_entity_poly.pdbx_strand_id
1 'polypeptide(L)'
;MVYESTGCYSRPLEEFCQKKEINCFKVGAYQSASFSKTIKNRNKTDKVDARMLSAMQILVGKGDIKIPYRDDDAHQLRNKHETTSRY
;
A
#
# COMPACT_ATOMS: atom_id res chain seq x y z
N MET A 1 10.34 -3.72 0.86
CA MET A 1 9.75 -2.36 0.96
C MET A 1 8.48 -2.41 1.80
N VAL A 2 8.16 -1.37 2.58
CA VAL A 2 6.90 -1.31 3.36
C VAL A 2 6.15 -0.05 2.98
N TYR A 3 4.85 -0.15 2.67
CA TYR A 3 4.02 1.00 2.26
C TYR A 3 2.55 0.77 2.60
N GLU A 4 1.78 1.85 2.69
CA GLU A 4 0.32 1.79 2.90
C GLU A 4 -0.42 1.66 1.56
N SER A 5 -1.44 0.80 1.51
CA SER A 5 -2.21 0.45 0.31
C SER A 5 -3.06 1.57 -0.31
N THR A 6 -3.24 2.68 0.39
CA THR A 6 -4.28 3.69 0.12
C THR A 6 -3.75 5.07 -0.26
N GLY A 7 -2.42 5.24 -0.34
CA GLY A 7 -1.82 6.51 -0.77
C GLY A 7 -1.77 6.66 -2.29
N CYS A 8 -1.76 7.89 -2.79
CA CYS A 8 -1.49 8.19 -4.21
C CYS A 8 -0.13 7.65 -4.71
N TYR A 9 0.79 7.39 -3.79
CA TYR A 9 2.10 6.80 -4.05
C TYR A 9 2.10 5.26 -4.15
N SER A 10 1.04 4.58 -3.69
CA SER A 10 0.96 3.12 -3.69
C SER A 10 1.11 2.54 -5.09
N ARG A 11 0.51 3.22 -6.09
CA ARG A 11 0.48 2.76 -7.47
C ARG A 11 1.87 2.78 -8.15
N PRO A 12 2.61 3.92 -8.21
CA PRO A 12 3.97 3.91 -8.75
C PRO A 12 4.92 2.97 -7.99
N LEU A 13 4.73 2.83 -6.68
CA LEU A 13 5.54 1.95 -5.83
C LEU A 13 5.30 0.47 -6.14
N GLU A 14 4.06 0.06 -6.37
CA GLU A 14 3.72 -1.30 -6.81
C GLU A 14 4.31 -1.62 -8.18
N GLU A 15 4.16 -0.71 -9.15
CA GLU A 15 4.73 -0.87 -10.49
C GLU A 15 6.26 -0.98 -10.43
N PHE A 16 6.91 -0.19 -9.58
CA PHE A 16 8.36 -0.27 -9.36
C PHE A 16 8.76 -1.59 -8.70
N CYS A 17 8.07 -2.00 -7.63
CA CYS A 17 8.33 -3.26 -6.95
C CYS A 17 8.18 -4.45 -7.91
N GLN A 18 7.13 -4.46 -8.72
CA GLN A 18 6.86 -5.53 -9.68
C GLN A 18 7.96 -5.62 -10.75
N LYS A 19 8.32 -4.48 -11.38
CA LYS A 19 9.35 -4.43 -12.43
C LYS A 19 10.74 -4.82 -11.94
N LYS A 20 11.02 -4.61 -10.65
CA LYS A 20 12.32 -4.89 -10.03
C LYS A 20 12.33 -6.16 -9.19
N GLU A 21 11.23 -6.91 -9.19
CA GLU A 21 11.06 -8.13 -8.38
C GLU A 21 11.36 -7.89 -6.89
N ILE A 22 10.99 -6.72 -6.38
CA ILE A 22 11.22 -6.33 -4.99
C ILE A 22 10.07 -6.88 -4.15
N ASN A 23 10.46 -7.60 -3.09
CA ASN A 23 9.54 -8.06 -2.06
C ASN A 23 9.00 -6.87 -1.25
N CYS A 24 7.67 -6.75 -1.20
CA CYS A 24 6.99 -5.62 -0.59
C CYS A 24 5.94 -6.12 0.42
N PHE A 25 5.84 -5.44 1.56
CA PHE A 25 4.83 -5.65 2.59
C PHE A 25 3.81 -4.51 2.49
N LYS A 26 2.60 -4.86 2.07
CA LYS A 26 1.50 -3.92 1.86
C LYS A 26 0.69 -3.81 3.14
N VAL A 27 0.76 -2.66 3.80
CA VAL A 27 0.00 -2.37 5.00
C VAL A 27 -1.39 -1.88 4.61
N GLY A 28 -2.43 -2.51 5.15
CA GLY A 28 -3.81 -2.04 4.95
C GLY A 28 -4.08 -0.72 5.68
N ALA A 29 -4.90 0.15 5.08
CA ALA A 29 -5.29 1.44 5.65
C ALA A 29 -5.80 1.33 7.11
N TYR A 30 -6.61 0.30 7.37
CA TYR A 30 -7.15 0.02 8.71
C TYR A 30 -6.05 -0.38 9.70
N GLN A 31 -5.09 -1.19 9.27
CA GLN A 31 -3.97 -1.63 10.12
C GLN A 31 -3.06 -0.44 10.46
N SER A 32 -2.75 0.40 9.46
CA SER A 32 -1.98 1.65 9.63
C SER A 32 -2.67 2.59 10.64
N ALA A 33 -3.97 2.83 10.44
CA ALA A 33 -4.76 3.69 11.32
C ALA A 33 -4.88 3.13 12.76
N SER A 34 -5.07 1.82 12.90
CA SER A 34 -5.13 1.15 14.20
C SER A 34 -3.79 1.24 14.94
N PHE A 35 -2.69 0.98 14.23
CA PHE A 35 -1.35 1.05 14.80
C PHE A 35 -1.00 2.46 15.27
N SER A 36 -1.29 3.48 14.44
CA SER A 36 -1.08 4.90 14.76
C SER A 36 -1.77 5.35 16.06
N LYS A 37 -3.01 4.88 16.29
CA LYS A 37 -3.77 5.15 17.52
C LYS A 37 -3.10 4.53 18.75
N THR A 38 -2.62 3.29 18.62
CA THR A 38 -1.94 2.57 19.70
C THR A 38 -0.65 3.27 20.14
N ILE A 39 0.11 3.82 19.19
CA ILE A 39 1.36 4.55 19.47
C ILE A 39 1.14 6.03 19.85
N LYS A 40 -0.12 6.47 20.07
CA LYS A 40 -0.52 7.86 20.44
C LYS A 40 0.13 8.93 19.55
N ASN A 41 0.24 8.66 18.26
CA ASN A 41 0.95 9.53 17.35
C ASN A 41 0.08 10.74 16.93
N ARG A 42 0.19 11.86 17.66
CA ARG A 42 -0.65 13.05 17.46
C ARG A 42 -0.24 13.95 16.29
N ASN A 43 1.01 13.89 15.84
CA ASN A 43 1.52 14.75 14.77
C ASN A 43 1.88 13.93 13.53
N LYS A 44 0.99 13.97 12.52
CA LYS A 44 1.21 13.32 11.23
C LYS A 44 2.18 14.15 10.39
N THR A 45 3.39 13.64 10.21
CA THR A 45 4.41 14.19 9.30
C THR A 45 5.01 13.03 8.50
N ASP A 46 5.55 13.29 7.32
CA ASP A 46 6.13 12.23 6.47
C ASP A 46 7.20 11.41 7.19
N LYS A 47 8.04 12.07 7.99
CA LYS A 47 9.09 11.40 8.79
C LYS A 47 8.50 10.46 9.83
N VAL A 48 7.39 10.86 10.45
CA VAL A 48 6.72 10.09 11.49
C VAL A 48 5.96 8.93 10.87
N ASP A 49 5.27 9.12 9.74
CA ASP A 49 4.60 8.06 9.00
C ASP A 49 5.61 7.02 8.49
N ALA A 50 6.77 7.43 7.99
CA ALA A 50 7.83 6.51 7.56
C ALA A 50 8.36 5.65 8.72
N ARG A 51 8.57 6.23 9.90
CA ARG A 51 8.96 5.49 11.11
C ARG A 51 7.88 4.52 11.57
N MET A 52 6.62 4.94 11.52
CA MET A 52 5.48 4.09 11.85
C MET A 52 5.42 2.89 10.92
N LEU A 53 5.47 3.11 9.60
CA LEU A 53 5.45 2.03 8.61
C LEU A 53 6.63 1.07 8.79
N SER A 54 7.83 1.59 9.10
CA SER A 54 8.98 0.74 9.42
C SER A 54 8.74 -0.12 10.66
N ALA A 55 8.14 0.44 11.72
CA ALA A 55 7.83 -0.31 12.93
C ALA A 55 6.76 -1.39 12.70
N MET A 56 5.87 -1.21 11.74
CA MET A 56 4.83 -2.20 11.40
C MET A 56 5.39 -3.51 10.81
N GLN A 57 6.70 -3.58 10.51
CA GLN A 57 7.36 -4.84 10.16
C GLN A 57 7.17 -5.95 11.22
N ILE A 58 6.90 -5.58 12.49
CA ILE A 58 6.59 -6.55 13.56
C ILE A 58 5.28 -7.31 13.34
N LEU A 59 4.39 -6.78 12.50
CA LEU A 59 3.09 -7.36 12.19
C LEU A 59 3.16 -8.32 10.99
N VAL A 60 4.34 -8.48 10.38
CA VAL A 60 4.52 -9.32 9.20
C VAL A 60 4.32 -10.79 9.57
N GLY A 61 3.27 -11.38 9.02
CA GLY A 61 3.00 -12.81 9.06
C GLY A 61 3.66 -13.55 7.90
N LYS A 62 3.58 -14.88 7.97
CA LYS A 62 4.09 -15.76 6.90
C LYS A 62 3.22 -15.59 5.65
N GLY A 63 3.84 -15.12 4.55
CA GLY A 63 3.15 -14.89 3.27
C GLY A 63 2.76 -13.43 3.00
N ASP A 64 2.97 -12.53 3.96
CA ASP A 64 2.65 -11.11 3.81
C ASP A 64 3.70 -10.34 2.98
N ILE A 65 4.93 -10.84 2.95
CA ILE A 65 6.00 -10.34 2.09
C ILE A 65 5.92 -11.09 0.76
N LYS A 66 5.62 -10.36 -0.31
CA LYS A 66 5.62 -10.89 -1.67
C LYS A 66 5.90 -9.78 -2.68
N ILE A 67 6.27 -10.17 -3.89
CA ILE A 67 6.30 -9.23 -5.01
C ILE A 67 4.85 -8.83 -5.30
N PRO A 68 4.51 -7.53 -5.31
CA PRO A 68 3.18 -7.11 -5.69
C PRO A 68 2.96 -7.47 -7.16
N TYR A 69 1.87 -8.16 -7.42
CA TYR A 69 1.45 -8.49 -8.77
C TYR A 69 0.26 -7.61 -9.14
N ARG A 70 0.40 -6.89 -10.24
CA ARG A 70 -0.67 -6.10 -10.82
C ARG A 70 -0.91 -6.59 -12.23
N ASP A 71 -2.15 -7.01 -12.46
CA ASP A 71 -2.67 -7.41 -13.74
C ASP A 71 -3.13 -6.15 -14.48
N ASP A 72 -2.37 -5.76 -15.51
CA ASP A 72 -2.67 -4.55 -16.30
C ASP A 72 -4.01 -4.69 -17.07
N ASP A 73 -4.44 -5.91 -17.41
CA ASP A 73 -5.68 -6.18 -18.13
C ASP A 73 -6.92 -5.97 -17.24
N ALA A 74 -6.90 -6.47 -16.00
CA ALA A 74 -7.94 -6.22 -15.01
C ALA A 74 -8.11 -4.71 -14.70
N HIS A 75 -7.04 -3.93 -14.80
CA HIS A 75 -7.08 -2.48 -14.59
C HIS A 75 -7.76 -1.72 -15.72
N GLN A 76 -7.56 -2.14 -16.98
CA GLN A 76 -8.22 -1.52 -18.14
C GLN A 76 -9.73 -1.80 -18.17
N LEU A 77 -10.15 -2.99 -17.74
CA LEU A 77 -11.57 -3.37 -17.65
C LEU A 77 -12.35 -2.48 -16.66
N ARG A 78 -11.74 -2.11 -15.53
CA ARG A 78 -12.36 -1.22 -14.52
C ARG A 78 -12.56 0.22 -15.02
N ASN A 79 -11.58 0.76 -15.76
CA ASN A 79 -11.67 2.13 -16.29
C ASN A 79 -12.68 2.27 -17.45
N LYS A 80 -12.92 1.20 -18.22
CA LYS A 80 -13.94 1.19 -19.28
C LYS A 80 -15.37 1.20 -18.73
N HIS A 81 -15.64 0.53 -17.60
CA HIS A 81 -16.98 0.52 -16.99
C HIS A 81 -17.41 1.88 -16.40
N GLU A 82 -16.48 2.70 -15.92
CA GLU A 82 -16.79 4.05 -15.40
C GLU A 82 -17.10 5.07 -16.52
N THR A 83 -16.69 4.81 -17.76
CA THR A 83 -16.98 5.69 -18.91
C THR A 83 -18.29 5.36 -19.60
N THR A 84 -18.78 4.12 -19.52
CA THR A 84 -20.07 3.73 -20.12
C THR A 84 -21.28 4.06 -19.24
N SER A 85 -21.11 4.28 -17.93
CA SER A 85 -22.21 4.65 -17.01
C SER A 85 -22.52 6.17 -16.99
N ARG A 86 -21.90 6.96 -17.87
CA ARG A 86 -22.09 8.42 -17.98
C ARG A 86 -22.85 8.85 -19.24
N TYR A 87 -23.49 7.91 -19.93
CA TYR A 87 -24.43 8.15 -21.02
C TYR A 87 -25.69 7.31 -20.84
#